data_AF-A0A950UQF6-F1
#
_entry.id   AF-A0A950UQF6-F1
#
_cell.length_a   1.000
_cell.length_b   1.000
_cell.length_c   1.000
_cell.angle_alpha   90.00
_cell.angle_beta   90.00
_cell.angle_gamma   90.00
#
_symmetry.space_group_name_H-M   'P 1'
#
loop_
_entity.id
_entity.type
_entity.pdbx_description
1 polymer ?
#
loop_
_entity_poly.entity_id
_entity_poly.type
_entity_poly.pdbx_seq_one_letter_code
_entity_poly.pdbx_strand_id
1 'polypeptide(L)'
;MTAVRSVLDLVGNTPLVDLSALSPKPSVRILAKLEGQNPTGSVKDRIAVSMVEAAEADGTLNPGQTILEPSSGNTGIGLAMVCRVKGYKLKIVLPENVSPERRQLLEILGAEVITSPGEEGSNGAVRMAQRLVKEMDGVAFLYQYGNPANPRAHYEGTGPEIWRDCPEVTHFVSGLGTSGTLMGVGRYLKQQNKAVQIWAVEPPAGEQVQGLRSLDDGFVPPVFDPDVLDRKLIVRPLESVEWLRRLNDDAGLLAGISSGAAMAGA
;
A
#
# COMPACT_ATOMS: atom_id res chain seq x y z
N MET A 1 -4.91 -14.93 -18.79
CA MET A 1 -6.25 -15.56 -18.70
C MET A 1 -7.26 -14.57 -19.25
N THR A 2 -8.23 -15.00 -20.06
CA THR A 2 -9.23 -14.10 -20.69
C THR A 2 -10.59 -14.07 -19.98
N ALA A 3 -10.84 -14.99 -19.03
CA ALA A 3 -12.00 -14.93 -18.13
C ALA A 3 -11.59 -15.37 -16.72
N VAL A 4 -12.07 -14.65 -15.70
CA VAL A 4 -11.84 -14.93 -14.28
C VAL A 4 -13.17 -15.18 -13.56
N ARG A 5 -13.15 -15.83 -12.39
CA ARG A 5 -14.38 -16.16 -11.63
C ARG A 5 -14.81 -15.01 -10.72
N SER A 6 -13.84 -14.23 -10.25
CA SER A 6 -14.04 -13.11 -9.35
C SER A 6 -13.16 -11.93 -9.76
N VAL A 7 -13.59 -10.72 -9.44
CA VAL A 7 -12.73 -9.53 -9.53
C VAL A 7 -11.49 -9.67 -8.64
N LEU A 8 -11.55 -10.45 -7.58
CA LEU A 8 -10.40 -10.72 -6.71
C LEU A 8 -9.30 -11.50 -7.45
N ASP A 9 -9.65 -12.31 -8.45
CA ASP A 9 -8.68 -13.06 -9.28
C ASP A 9 -7.87 -12.13 -10.22
N LEU A 10 -8.29 -10.87 -10.37
CA LEU A 10 -7.57 -9.84 -11.12
C LEU A 10 -6.53 -9.09 -10.27
N VAL A 11 -6.45 -9.38 -8.96
CA VAL A 11 -5.47 -8.75 -8.07
C VAL A 11 -4.09 -9.33 -8.37
N GLY A 12 -3.14 -8.45 -8.67
CA GLY A 12 -1.76 -8.79 -9.00
C GLY A 12 -1.51 -9.07 -10.48
N ASN A 13 -0.39 -9.72 -10.77
CA ASN A 13 0.15 -9.89 -12.13
C ASN A 13 0.15 -8.57 -12.95
N THR A 14 0.49 -7.47 -12.28
CA THR A 14 0.49 -6.13 -12.88
C THR A 14 1.68 -5.96 -13.84
N PRO A 15 1.59 -5.12 -14.87
CA PRO A 15 2.69 -4.94 -15.81
C PRO A 15 3.93 -4.28 -15.20
N LEU A 16 5.07 -4.57 -15.81
CA LEU A 16 6.32 -3.85 -15.62
C LEU A 16 6.60 -3.05 -16.91
N VAL A 17 6.73 -1.73 -16.80
CA VAL A 17 6.87 -0.81 -17.94
C VAL A 17 8.22 -0.11 -17.92
N ASP A 18 8.87 -0.05 -19.08
CA ASP A 18 10.16 0.63 -19.23
C ASP A 18 10.00 2.15 -19.24
N LEU A 19 10.60 2.81 -18.24
CA LEU A 19 10.69 4.26 -18.08
C LEU A 19 12.13 4.77 -18.18
N SER A 20 13.03 4.02 -18.82
CA SER A 20 14.45 4.38 -18.93
C SER A 20 14.68 5.69 -19.68
N ALA A 21 13.71 6.17 -20.46
CA ALA A 21 13.74 7.50 -21.08
C ALA A 21 13.78 8.65 -20.05
N LEU A 22 13.28 8.42 -18.83
CA LEU A 22 13.34 9.37 -17.72
C LEU A 22 14.64 9.31 -16.92
N SER A 23 15.48 8.29 -17.18
CA SER A 23 16.72 8.09 -16.45
C SER A 23 17.72 9.21 -16.75
N PRO A 24 18.36 9.83 -15.74
CA PRO A 24 19.42 10.81 -15.97
C PRO A 24 20.71 10.17 -16.52
N LYS A 25 20.80 8.83 -16.50
CA LYS A 25 21.95 8.08 -17.00
C LYS A 25 21.46 7.06 -18.03
N PRO A 26 21.76 7.23 -19.34
CA PRO A 26 21.26 6.32 -20.38
C PRO A 26 21.61 4.83 -20.20
N SER A 27 22.67 4.53 -19.44
CA SER A 27 23.06 3.15 -19.12
C SER A 27 22.27 2.52 -17.97
N VAL A 28 21.41 3.28 -17.27
CA VAL A 28 20.61 2.81 -16.14
C VAL A 28 19.17 2.67 -16.58
N ARG A 29 18.66 1.44 -16.55
CA ARG A 29 17.25 1.15 -16.83
C ARG A 29 16.38 1.42 -15.61
N ILE A 30 15.22 2.05 -15.83
CA ILE A 30 14.20 2.26 -14.80
C ILE A 30 12.93 1.56 -15.28
N LEU A 31 12.42 0.62 -14.48
CA LEU A 31 11.19 -0.12 -14.78
C LEU A 31 10.14 0.17 -13.71
N ALA A 32 8.94 0.55 -14.12
CA ALA A 32 7.82 0.85 -13.23
C ALA A 32 6.85 -0.33 -13.12
N LYS A 33 6.62 -0.82 -11.91
CA LYS A 33 5.61 -1.85 -11.60
C LYS A 33 4.25 -1.18 -11.42
N LEU A 34 3.33 -1.40 -12.35
CA LEU A 34 2.07 -0.65 -12.45
C LEU A 34 0.97 -1.18 -11.53
N GLU A 35 1.16 -1.03 -10.22
CA GLU A 35 0.19 -1.42 -9.21
C GLU A 35 -1.14 -0.64 -9.25
N GLY A 36 -1.20 0.45 -10.02
CA GLY A 36 -2.44 1.15 -10.35
C GLY A 36 -3.39 0.34 -11.25
N GLN A 37 -2.95 -0.78 -11.81
CA GLN A 37 -3.78 -1.67 -12.63
C GLN A 37 -4.46 -2.81 -11.84
N ASN A 38 -4.33 -2.82 -10.52
CA ASN A 38 -5.20 -3.66 -9.70
C ASN A 38 -6.66 -3.16 -9.77
N PRO A 39 -7.67 -3.99 -9.44
CA PRO A 39 -9.09 -3.67 -9.63
C PRO A 39 -9.59 -2.34 -9.07
N THR A 40 -9.12 -1.94 -7.88
CA THR A 40 -9.49 -0.65 -7.26
C THR A 40 -8.49 0.47 -7.53
N GLY A 41 -7.49 0.21 -8.39
CA GLY A 41 -6.52 1.20 -8.82
C GLY A 41 -5.32 1.34 -7.91
N SER A 42 -4.99 0.34 -7.08
CA SER A 42 -3.81 0.45 -6.20
C SER A 42 -3.21 -0.86 -5.71
N VAL A 43 -1.96 -0.78 -5.26
CA VAL A 43 -1.21 -1.86 -4.58
C VAL A 43 -1.93 -2.45 -3.36
N LYS A 44 -2.90 -1.74 -2.78
CA LYS A 44 -3.56 -2.16 -1.54
C LYS A 44 -4.56 -3.30 -1.73
N ASP A 45 -4.99 -3.56 -2.96
CA ASP A 45 -5.84 -4.73 -3.24
C ASP A 45 -5.16 -6.04 -2.83
N ARG A 46 -3.84 -6.14 -3.04
CA ARG A 46 -3.04 -7.30 -2.64
C ARG A 46 -3.14 -7.57 -1.14
N ILE A 47 -2.96 -6.53 -0.34
CA ILE A 47 -2.97 -6.67 1.12
C ILE A 47 -4.38 -6.86 1.66
N ALA A 48 -5.39 -6.25 1.01
CA ALA A 48 -6.78 -6.42 1.40
C ALA A 48 -7.23 -7.88 1.22
N VAL A 49 -6.92 -8.50 0.07
CA VAL A 49 -7.17 -9.93 -0.17
C VAL A 49 -6.39 -10.77 0.84
N SER A 50 -5.07 -10.58 0.92
CA SER A 50 -4.20 -11.39 1.78
C SER A 50 -4.58 -11.34 3.27
N MET A 51 -4.91 -10.16 3.81
CA MET A 51 -5.31 -10.03 5.22
C MET A 51 -6.66 -10.69 5.52
N VAL A 52 -7.63 -10.57 4.61
CA VAL A 52 -8.94 -11.20 4.77
C VAL A 52 -8.82 -12.72 4.66
N GLU A 53 -8.10 -13.23 3.67
CA GLU A 53 -7.91 -14.67 3.48
C GLU A 53 -7.10 -15.31 4.61
N ALA A 54 -6.10 -14.59 5.15
CA ALA A 54 -5.38 -15.04 6.33
C ALA A 54 -6.32 -15.15 7.55
N ALA A 55 -7.19 -14.16 7.76
CA ALA A 55 -8.15 -14.14 8.86
C ALA A 55 -9.28 -15.18 8.70
N GLU A 56 -9.68 -15.48 7.47
CA GLU A 56 -10.57 -16.60 7.16
C GLU A 56 -9.89 -17.94 7.52
N ALA A 57 -8.62 -18.11 7.12
CA ALA A 57 -7.88 -19.36 7.29
C ALA A 57 -7.54 -19.67 8.75
N ASP A 58 -7.25 -18.66 9.58
CA ASP A 58 -6.94 -18.83 11.01
C ASP A 58 -8.19 -18.77 11.92
N GLY A 59 -9.36 -18.53 11.35
CA GLY A 59 -10.64 -18.50 12.06
C GLY A 59 -10.89 -17.21 12.87
N THR A 60 -10.04 -16.18 12.74
CA THR A 60 -10.25 -14.88 13.38
C THR A 60 -11.33 -14.03 12.68
N LEU A 61 -11.70 -14.41 11.44
CA LEU A 61 -12.81 -13.82 10.70
C LEU A 61 -13.86 -14.89 10.32
N ASN A 62 -15.05 -14.76 10.90
CA ASN A 62 -16.19 -15.64 10.65
C ASN A 62 -17.11 -15.10 9.53
N PRO A 63 -17.87 -15.97 8.82
CA PRO A 63 -18.79 -15.55 7.77
C PRO A 63 -19.75 -14.45 8.22
N GLY A 64 -19.86 -13.36 7.44
CA GLY A 64 -20.75 -12.23 7.72
C GLY A 64 -20.30 -11.30 8.86
N GLN A 65 -19.13 -11.56 9.47
CA GLN A 65 -18.58 -10.73 10.55
C GLN A 65 -18.21 -9.32 10.05
N THR A 66 -18.10 -8.38 10.99
CA THR A 66 -17.68 -7.00 10.70
C THR A 66 -16.17 -6.86 10.80
N ILE A 67 -15.54 -6.33 9.76
CA ILE A 67 -14.14 -5.93 9.75
C ILE A 67 -14.00 -4.47 10.19
N LEU A 68 -13.03 -4.18 11.05
CA LEU A 68 -12.63 -2.84 11.46
C LEU A 68 -11.21 -2.55 10.96
N GLU A 69 -11.00 -1.40 10.29
CA GLU A 69 -9.67 -0.99 9.82
C GLU A 69 -9.45 0.55 9.89
N PRO A 70 -8.31 1.03 10.43
CA PRO A 70 -7.95 2.44 10.39
C PRO A 70 -7.33 2.79 9.04
N SER A 71 -8.09 3.43 8.15
CA SER A 71 -7.62 3.81 6.82
C SER A 71 -8.45 4.93 6.20
N SER A 72 -7.81 6.03 5.82
CA SER A 72 -8.43 7.11 5.04
C SER A 72 -8.22 6.99 3.52
N GLY A 73 -7.70 5.86 3.03
CA GLY A 73 -7.31 5.72 1.62
C GLY A 73 -7.43 4.30 1.09
N ASN A 74 -6.47 3.94 0.22
CA ASN A 74 -6.53 2.79 -0.67
C ASN A 74 -6.79 1.44 0.01
N THR A 75 -6.32 1.21 1.24
CA THR A 75 -6.61 -0.04 1.96
C THR A 75 -8.10 -0.18 2.29
N GLY A 76 -8.76 0.92 2.65
CA GLY A 76 -10.20 0.91 2.90
C GLY A 76 -11.00 0.61 1.62
N ILE A 77 -10.57 1.16 0.49
CA ILE A 77 -11.19 0.91 -0.82
C ILE A 77 -11.02 -0.56 -1.23
N GLY A 78 -9.81 -1.10 -1.13
CA GLY A 78 -9.53 -2.51 -1.41
C GLY A 78 -10.32 -3.45 -0.50
N LEU A 79 -10.38 -3.15 0.80
CA LEU A 79 -11.20 -3.92 1.75
C LEU A 79 -12.69 -3.84 1.43
N ALA A 80 -13.20 -2.68 1.00
CA ALA A 80 -14.61 -2.54 0.64
C ALA A 80 -14.97 -3.46 -0.54
N MET A 81 -14.11 -3.54 -1.55
CA MET A 81 -14.24 -4.52 -2.65
C MET A 81 -14.26 -5.96 -2.11
N VAL A 82 -13.28 -6.35 -1.29
CA VAL A 82 -13.18 -7.72 -0.75
C VAL A 82 -14.40 -8.06 0.10
N CYS A 83 -14.83 -7.16 0.98
CA CYS A 83 -16.01 -7.33 1.82
C CYS A 83 -17.29 -7.51 0.99
N ARG A 84 -17.44 -6.73 -0.09
CA ARG A 84 -18.59 -6.83 -0.99
C ARG A 84 -18.66 -8.19 -1.69
N VAL A 85 -17.53 -8.72 -2.12
CA VAL A 85 -17.45 -10.03 -2.81
C VAL A 85 -17.64 -11.19 -1.83
N LYS A 86 -17.02 -11.13 -0.65
CA LYS A 86 -17.03 -12.23 0.34
C LYS A 86 -18.16 -12.15 1.37
N GLY A 87 -18.94 -11.08 1.39
CA GLY A 87 -20.11 -10.93 2.25
C GLY A 87 -19.83 -10.44 3.67
N TYR A 88 -18.78 -9.63 3.86
CA TYR A 88 -18.45 -9.02 5.15
C TYR A 88 -19.00 -7.61 5.29
N LYS A 89 -19.18 -7.15 6.53
CA LYS A 89 -19.43 -5.73 6.82
C LYS A 89 -18.10 -5.03 7.05
N LEU A 90 -18.00 -3.76 6.67
CA LEU A 90 -16.76 -2.99 6.81
C LEU A 90 -17.02 -1.71 7.61
N LYS A 91 -16.23 -1.51 8.67
CA LYS A 91 -16.11 -0.26 9.42
C LYS A 91 -14.73 0.32 9.21
N ILE A 92 -14.67 1.58 8.79
CA ILE A 92 -13.41 2.30 8.57
C ILE A 92 -13.29 3.43 9.57
N VAL A 93 -12.16 3.47 10.29
CA VAL A 93 -11.80 4.59 11.16
C VAL A 93 -10.91 5.55 10.38
N LEU A 94 -11.31 6.82 10.27
CA LEU A 94 -10.53 7.85 9.58
C LEU A 94 -10.64 9.22 10.27
N PRO A 95 -9.66 10.13 10.10
CA PRO A 95 -9.71 11.47 10.68
C PRO A 95 -10.77 12.37 10.03
N GLU A 96 -11.39 13.28 10.80
CA GLU A 96 -12.41 14.21 10.26
C GLU A 96 -11.89 15.18 9.19
N ASN A 97 -10.58 15.45 9.18
CA ASN A 97 -9.94 16.36 8.22
C ASN A 97 -9.58 15.70 6.87
N VAL A 98 -10.00 14.45 6.63
CA VAL A 98 -9.89 13.85 5.29
C VAL A 98 -10.86 14.52 4.32
N SER A 99 -10.55 14.47 3.02
CA SER A 99 -11.43 15.10 2.03
C SER A 99 -12.81 14.44 1.99
N PRO A 100 -13.89 15.21 1.77
CA PRO A 100 -15.25 14.67 1.67
C PRO A 100 -15.40 13.57 0.61
N GLU A 101 -14.69 13.69 -0.51
CA GLU A 101 -14.75 12.75 -1.64
C GLU A 101 -14.23 11.37 -1.23
N ARG A 102 -13.20 11.30 -0.38
CA ARG A 102 -12.68 10.03 0.14
C ARG A 102 -13.67 9.34 1.06
N ARG A 103 -14.33 10.12 1.93
CA ARG A 103 -15.39 9.59 2.80
C ARG A 103 -16.57 9.07 1.97
N GLN A 104 -17.06 9.88 1.03
CA GLN A 104 -18.16 9.51 0.14
C GLN A 104 -17.85 8.26 -0.68
N LEU A 105 -16.63 8.13 -1.20
CA LEU A 105 -16.21 6.93 -1.93
C LEU A 105 -16.30 5.67 -1.06
N LEU A 106 -15.81 5.72 0.18
CA LEU A 106 -15.91 4.58 1.10
C LEU A 106 -17.36 4.23 1.44
N GLU A 107 -18.20 5.23 1.69
CA GLU A 107 -19.63 5.04 1.97
C GLU A 107 -20.37 4.42 0.78
N ILE A 108 -20.12 4.90 -0.45
CA ILE A 108 -20.69 4.34 -1.69
C ILE A 108 -20.25 2.88 -1.90
N LEU A 109 -19.01 2.55 -1.52
CA LEU A 109 -18.50 1.18 -1.56
C LEU A 109 -19.04 0.28 -0.41
N GLY A 110 -19.90 0.82 0.45
CA GLY A 110 -20.60 0.08 1.50
C GLY A 110 -19.87 0.02 2.84
N ALA A 111 -18.85 0.85 3.06
CA ALA A 111 -18.20 0.98 4.36
C ALA A 111 -18.97 1.92 5.29
N GLU A 112 -19.11 1.54 6.56
CA GLU A 112 -19.52 2.45 7.63
C GLU A 112 -18.31 3.25 8.11
N VAL A 113 -18.38 4.58 8.07
CA VAL A 113 -17.28 5.46 8.44
C VAL A 113 -17.42 5.93 9.89
N ILE A 114 -16.37 5.69 10.68
CA ILE A 114 -16.20 6.20 12.05
C ILE A 114 -15.12 7.27 12.03
N THR A 115 -15.43 8.47 12.51
CA THR A 115 -14.48 9.58 12.49
C THR A 115 -13.67 9.68 13.78
N SER A 116 -12.37 9.96 13.66
CA SER A 116 -11.48 10.35 14.76
C SER A 116 -11.15 11.84 14.69
N PRO A 117 -10.72 12.48 15.80
CA PRO A 117 -10.32 13.89 15.78
C PRO A 117 -9.30 14.20 14.68
N GLY A 118 -9.53 15.27 13.92
CA GLY A 118 -8.73 15.60 12.74
C GLY A 118 -7.29 15.99 13.07
N GLU A 119 -7.09 16.68 14.19
CA GLU A 119 -5.79 17.13 14.69
C GLU A 119 -4.84 15.98 15.06
N GLU A 120 -5.39 14.80 15.36
CA GLU A 120 -4.59 13.61 15.65
C GLU A 120 -4.15 12.85 14.38
N GLY A 121 -4.72 13.22 13.23
CA GLY A 121 -4.43 12.62 11.93
C GLY A 121 -4.55 11.10 11.91
N SER A 122 -3.81 10.46 10.99
CA SER A 122 -3.90 9.00 10.81
C SER A 122 -3.43 8.21 12.04
N ASN A 123 -2.56 8.79 12.88
CA ASN A 123 -2.11 8.14 14.12
C ASN A 123 -3.22 8.13 15.17
N GLY A 124 -4.05 9.18 15.23
CA GLY A 124 -5.28 9.21 16.03
C GLY A 124 -6.29 8.16 15.60
N ALA A 125 -6.53 8.04 14.30
CA ALA A 125 -7.42 7.00 13.75
C ALA A 125 -6.94 5.58 14.12
N VAL A 126 -5.64 5.31 14.08
CA VAL A 126 -5.06 4.04 14.53
C VAL A 126 -5.32 3.79 16.02
N ARG A 127 -5.02 4.78 16.88
CA ARG A 127 -5.27 4.66 18.33
C ARG A 127 -6.74 4.45 18.64
N MET A 128 -7.63 5.16 17.95
CA MET A 128 -9.07 5.01 18.10
C MET A 128 -9.54 3.63 17.68
N ALA A 129 -9.09 3.10 16.53
CA ALA A 129 -9.44 1.75 16.10
C ALA A 129 -8.97 0.68 17.09
N GLN A 130 -7.77 0.85 17.68
CA GLN A 130 -7.24 -0.04 18.74
C GLN A 130 -8.02 0.04 20.06
N ARG A 131 -8.70 1.15 20.35
CA ARG A 131 -9.64 1.24 21.48
C ARG A 131 -10.96 0.56 21.12
N LEU A 132 -11.54 0.89 19.96
CA LEU A 132 -12.83 0.37 19.51
C LEU A 132 -12.84 -1.16 19.42
N VAL A 133 -11.78 -1.80 18.94
CA VAL A 133 -11.71 -3.28 18.89
C VAL A 133 -11.83 -3.93 20.28
N LYS A 134 -11.48 -3.22 21.35
CA LYS A 134 -11.61 -3.73 22.74
C LYS A 134 -13.01 -3.51 23.32
N GLU A 135 -13.76 -2.57 22.75
CA GLU A 135 -15.08 -2.15 23.21
C GLU A 135 -16.22 -2.75 22.37
N MET A 136 -15.94 -3.10 21.12
CA MET A 136 -16.91 -3.66 20.18
C MET A 136 -16.84 -5.18 20.18
N ASP A 137 -17.95 -5.82 20.53
CA ASP A 137 -18.08 -7.27 20.39
C ASP A 137 -18.22 -7.69 18.93
N GLY A 138 -17.55 -8.79 18.57
CA GLY A 138 -17.73 -9.45 17.28
C GLY A 138 -17.12 -8.73 16.07
N VAL A 139 -16.20 -7.78 16.26
CA VAL A 139 -15.42 -7.18 15.16
C VAL A 139 -14.09 -7.91 14.95
N ALA A 140 -13.71 -8.10 13.69
CA ALA A 140 -12.38 -8.57 13.31
C ALA A 140 -11.50 -7.37 12.97
N PHE A 141 -10.35 -7.25 13.61
CA PHE A 141 -9.41 -6.14 13.40
C PHE A 141 -8.21 -6.60 12.59
N LEU A 142 -8.15 -6.20 11.32
CA LEU A 142 -7.09 -6.67 10.41
C LEU A 142 -5.76 -5.98 10.70
N TYR A 143 -5.78 -4.65 10.90
CA TYR A 143 -4.63 -3.83 11.29
C TYR A 143 -3.43 -3.91 10.34
N GLN A 144 -3.53 -3.28 9.18
CA GLN A 144 -2.49 -3.34 8.12
C GLN A 144 -1.06 -2.99 8.57
N TYR A 145 -0.89 -2.20 9.63
CA TYR A 145 0.42 -1.79 10.14
C TYR A 145 1.14 -2.89 10.91
N GLY A 146 0.40 -3.84 11.49
CA GLY A 146 0.93 -4.95 12.28
C GLY A 146 0.64 -6.34 11.73
N ASN A 147 -0.22 -6.45 10.71
CA ASN A 147 -0.63 -7.74 10.16
C ASN A 147 0.48 -8.36 9.29
N PRO A 148 1.00 -9.55 9.61
CA PRO A 148 2.03 -10.22 8.81
C PRO A 148 1.54 -10.62 7.40
N ALA A 149 0.23 -10.70 7.17
CA ALA A 149 -0.34 -10.96 5.84
C ALA A 149 -0.12 -9.78 4.86
N ASN A 150 0.10 -8.57 5.36
CA ASN A 150 0.45 -7.41 4.51
C ASN A 150 1.82 -7.62 3.80
N PRO A 151 2.97 -7.73 4.50
CA PRO A 151 4.24 -8.01 3.83
C PRO A 151 4.24 -9.36 3.10
N ARG A 152 3.48 -10.36 3.58
CA ARG A 152 3.33 -11.65 2.90
C ARG A 152 2.74 -11.51 1.49
N ALA A 153 1.72 -10.67 1.30
CA ALA A 153 1.12 -10.42 -0.01
C ALA A 153 2.17 -9.96 -1.05
N HIS A 154 3.15 -9.19 -0.59
CA HIS A 154 4.25 -8.70 -1.43
C HIS A 154 5.37 -9.72 -1.60
N TYR A 155 5.63 -10.54 -0.58
CA TYR A 155 6.60 -11.63 -0.65
C TYR A 155 6.14 -12.77 -1.58
N GLU A 156 4.84 -13.08 -1.60
CA GLU A 156 4.27 -14.17 -2.40
C GLU A 156 3.72 -13.70 -3.76
N GLY A 157 3.47 -12.40 -3.92
CA GLY A 157 2.94 -11.82 -5.16
C GLY A 157 3.93 -10.86 -5.83
N THR A 158 4.05 -9.65 -5.29
CA THR A 158 4.78 -8.54 -5.93
C THR A 158 6.25 -8.87 -6.22
N GLY A 159 6.97 -9.45 -5.26
CA GLY A 159 8.38 -9.84 -5.40
C GLY A 159 8.60 -10.89 -6.50
N PRO A 160 7.90 -12.05 -6.45
CA PRO A 160 7.96 -13.06 -7.50
C PRO A 160 7.62 -12.53 -8.90
N GLU A 161 6.61 -11.66 -9.02
CA GLU A 161 6.27 -11.05 -10.30
C GLU A 161 7.42 -10.18 -10.83
N ILE A 162 8.02 -9.33 -9.99
CA ILE A 162 9.17 -8.49 -10.39
C ILE A 162 10.35 -9.36 -10.81
N TRP A 163 10.68 -10.40 -10.04
CA TRP A 163 11.81 -11.27 -10.35
C TRP A 163 11.61 -12.09 -11.62
N ARG A 164 10.38 -12.56 -11.85
CA ARG A 164 10.00 -13.24 -13.09
C ARG A 164 10.16 -12.33 -14.30
N ASP A 165 9.73 -11.08 -14.19
CA ASP A 165 9.69 -10.13 -15.30
C ASP A 165 11.02 -9.38 -15.51
N CYS A 166 11.88 -9.30 -14.49
CA CYS A 166 13.20 -8.66 -14.50
C CYS A 166 14.16 -9.37 -13.51
N PRO A 167 14.69 -10.57 -13.86
CA PRO A 167 15.63 -11.31 -13.01
C PRO A 167 16.97 -10.59 -12.80
N GLU A 168 17.28 -9.60 -13.64
CA GLU A 168 18.46 -8.75 -13.53
C GLU A 168 18.28 -7.50 -12.64
N VAL A 169 17.17 -7.40 -11.91
CA VAL A 169 16.91 -6.30 -10.97
C VAL A 169 18.08 -6.11 -10.00
N THR A 170 18.52 -4.86 -9.85
CA THR A 170 19.62 -4.50 -8.93
C THR A 170 19.14 -3.66 -7.76
N HIS A 171 18.08 -2.88 -7.95
CA HIS A 171 17.49 -1.99 -6.96
C HIS A 171 15.97 -2.10 -7.02
N PHE A 172 15.33 -2.04 -5.86
CA PHE A 172 13.89 -1.86 -5.73
C PHE A 172 13.63 -0.62 -4.90
N VAL A 173 12.91 0.35 -5.48
CA VAL A 173 12.57 1.63 -4.86
C VAL A 173 11.06 1.68 -4.65
N SER A 174 10.62 2.01 -3.44
CA SER A 174 9.20 2.18 -3.14
C SER A 174 8.97 3.21 -2.05
N GLY A 175 7.82 3.88 -2.12
CA GLY A 175 7.33 4.71 -1.05
C GLY A 175 7.11 3.95 0.26
N LEU A 176 7.40 4.59 1.38
CA LEU A 176 7.21 4.07 2.73
C LEU A 176 5.87 4.53 3.31
N GLY A 177 4.97 3.57 3.58
CA GLY A 177 3.69 3.80 4.24
C GLY A 177 3.51 2.84 5.42
N THR A 178 2.86 1.70 5.19
CA THR A 178 2.81 0.59 6.16
C THR A 178 4.12 -0.17 6.25
N SER A 179 5.06 0.08 5.33
CA SER A 179 6.29 -0.67 5.02
C SER A 179 6.12 -2.04 4.37
N GLY A 180 4.90 -2.61 4.32
CA GLY A 180 4.67 -3.97 3.83
C GLY A 180 5.24 -4.27 2.43
N THR A 181 5.14 -3.32 1.50
CA THR A 181 5.69 -3.46 0.14
C THR A 181 7.21 -3.62 0.15
N LEU A 182 7.93 -2.72 0.85
CA LEU A 182 9.39 -2.78 0.98
C LEU A 182 9.82 -4.06 1.69
N MET A 183 9.14 -4.45 2.76
CA MET A 183 9.50 -5.61 3.56
C MET A 183 9.27 -6.92 2.81
N GLY A 184 8.11 -7.08 2.18
CA GLY A 184 7.78 -8.30 1.44
C GLY A 184 8.61 -8.48 0.17
N VAL A 185 8.66 -7.44 -0.67
CA VAL A 185 9.48 -7.48 -1.90
C VAL A 185 10.96 -7.61 -1.53
N GLY A 186 11.44 -6.85 -0.55
CA GLY A 186 12.84 -6.86 -0.15
C GLY A 186 13.30 -8.21 0.36
N ARG A 187 12.53 -8.86 1.24
CA ARG A 187 12.83 -10.22 1.71
C ARG A 187 12.89 -11.21 0.55
N TYR A 188 11.92 -11.15 -0.37
CA TYR A 188 11.90 -12.06 -1.51
C TYR A 188 13.10 -11.84 -2.44
N LEU A 189 13.36 -10.59 -2.86
CA LEU A 189 14.44 -10.29 -3.80
C LEU A 189 15.81 -10.58 -3.20
N LYS A 190 16.04 -10.29 -1.91
CA LYS A 190 17.31 -10.61 -1.24
C LYS A 190 17.54 -12.12 -1.08
N GLN A 191 16.49 -12.95 -1.05
CA GLN A 191 16.64 -14.40 -1.12
C GLN A 191 17.09 -14.86 -2.51
N GLN A 192 16.59 -14.23 -3.57
CA GLN A 192 17.00 -14.54 -4.94
C GLN A 192 18.43 -14.06 -5.22
N ASN A 193 18.75 -12.82 -4.79
CA ASN A 193 20.07 -12.24 -4.90
C ASN A 193 20.32 -11.23 -3.77
N LYS A 194 21.23 -11.57 -2.86
CA LYS A 194 21.59 -10.73 -1.69
C LYS A 194 22.17 -9.36 -2.07
N ALA A 195 22.66 -9.19 -3.30
CA ALA A 195 23.19 -7.91 -3.77
C ALA A 195 22.09 -6.88 -4.09
N VAL A 196 20.84 -7.31 -4.26
CA VAL A 196 19.71 -6.40 -4.54
C VAL A 196 19.54 -5.40 -3.40
N GLN A 197 19.46 -4.13 -3.78
CA GLN A 197 19.30 -3.00 -2.87
C GLN A 197 17.82 -2.62 -2.75
N ILE A 198 17.35 -2.38 -1.53
CA ILE A 198 15.97 -2.02 -1.20
C ILE A 198 15.97 -0.62 -0.62
N TRP A 199 15.39 0.32 -1.36
CA TRP A 199 15.41 1.74 -1.02
C TRP A 199 13.99 2.26 -0.73
N ALA A 200 13.83 2.88 0.42
CA ALA A 200 12.59 3.52 0.83
C ALA A 200 12.59 5.00 0.44
N VAL A 201 11.44 5.50 0.02
CA VAL A 201 11.18 6.94 -0.13
C VAL A 201 10.16 7.38 0.90
N GLU A 202 10.48 8.41 1.66
CA GLU A 202 9.56 9.06 2.60
C GLU A 202 9.65 10.59 2.50
N PRO A 203 8.60 11.32 2.92
CA PRO A 203 8.68 12.77 3.06
C PRO A 203 9.53 13.18 4.27
N PRO A 204 9.98 14.44 4.34
CA PRO A 204 10.50 15.02 5.57
C PRO A 204 9.48 14.89 6.73
N ALA A 205 9.96 14.78 7.95
CA ALA A 205 9.10 14.76 9.14
C ALA A 205 8.20 16.00 9.19
N GLY A 206 6.90 15.79 9.48
CA GLY A 206 5.88 16.83 9.49
C GLY A 206 5.37 17.27 8.10
N GLU A 207 5.98 16.82 7.00
CA GLU A 207 5.50 17.07 5.64
C GLU A 207 4.69 15.88 5.13
N GLN A 208 3.71 16.14 4.25
CA GLN A 208 2.80 15.11 3.76
C GLN A 208 2.94 14.85 2.26
N VAL A 209 3.16 13.58 1.92
CA VAL A 209 2.91 13.03 0.59
C VAL A 209 1.85 11.95 0.73
N GLN A 210 0.76 12.06 -0.03
CA GLN A 210 -0.38 11.15 0.10
C GLN A 210 0.04 9.68 -0.07
N GLY A 211 -0.19 8.88 0.97
CA GLY A 211 0.13 7.45 1.00
C GLY A 211 1.53 7.12 1.53
N LEU A 212 2.35 8.13 1.83
CA LEU A 212 3.65 7.98 2.47
C LEU A 212 3.62 8.47 3.92
N ARG A 213 4.58 8.03 4.71
CA ARG A 213 4.80 8.40 6.11
C ARG A 213 6.29 8.56 6.36
N SER A 214 6.67 9.49 7.23
CA SER A 214 8.02 9.53 7.77
C SER A 214 8.09 8.66 9.03
N LEU A 215 9.14 7.84 9.15
CA LEU A 215 9.40 7.12 10.41
C LEU A 215 9.69 8.08 11.57
N ASP A 216 10.16 9.29 11.25
CA ASP A 216 10.55 10.32 12.21
C ASP A 216 9.32 11.08 12.78
N ASP A 217 8.10 10.82 12.26
CA ASP A 217 6.83 11.32 12.81
C ASP A 217 6.37 10.59 14.10
N GLY A 218 7.22 9.71 14.64
CA GLY A 218 6.97 9.01 15.92
C GLY A 218 6.06 7.79 15.81
N PHE A 219 5.80 7.28 14.60
CA PHE A 219 5.08 6.02 14.41
C PHE A 219 5.81 5.13 13.40
N VAL A 220 6.49 4.11 13.90
CA VAL A 220 7.10 3.05 13.10
C VAL A 220 6.09 1.89 12.98
N PRO A 221 5.65 1.51 11.76
CA PRO A 221 4.73 0.39 11.58
C PRO A 221 5.30 -0.91 12.16
N PRO A 222 4.54 -1.70 12.94
CA PRO A 222 5.07 -2.94 13.53
C PRO A 222 5.57 -4.00 12.52
N VAL A 223 5.10 -3.98 11.27
CA VAL A 223 5.64 -4.87 10.22
C VAL A 223 7.00 -4.42 9.65
N PHE A 224 7.47 -3.22 10.01
CA PHE A 224 8.75 -2.69 9.55
C PHE A 224 9.92 -3.47 10.16
N ASP A 225 10.88 -3.80 9.32
CA ASP A 225 12.10 -4.52 9.66
C ASP A 225 13.30 -3.77 9.06
N PRO A 226 14.11 -3.09 9.89
CA PRO A 226 15.19 -2.25 9.40
C PRO A 226 16.28 -3.05 8.67
N ASP A 227 16.42 -4.35 8.95
CA ASP A 227 17.46 -5.19 8.35
C ASP A 227 17.20 -5.51 6.87
N VAL A 228 15.96 -5.30 6.40
CA VAL A 228 15.60 -5.47 4.99
C VAL A 228 15.99 -4.25 4.16
N LEU A 229 16.11 -3.07 4.79
CA LEU A 229 16.25 -1.79 4.10
C LEU A 229 17.72 -1.37 3.99
N ASP A 230 18.22 -1.16 2.76
CA ASP A 230 19.60 -0.71 2.55
C ASP A 230 19.72 0.82 2.58
N ARG A 231 18.65 1.54 2.20
CA ARG A 231 18.65 3.01 2.17
C ARG A 231 17.28 3.62 2.37
N LYS A 232 17.27 4.80 2.99
CA LYS A 232 16.12 5.70 3.09
C LYS A 232 16.45 7.00 2.36
N LEU A 233 15.55 7.45 1.50
CA LEU A 233 15.63 8.70 0.74
C LEU A 233 14.50 9.62 1.17
N ILE A 234 14.83 10.91 1.31
CA ILE A 234 13.86 11.95 1.62
C ILE A 234 13.48 12.65 0.32
N VAL A 235 12.19 12.63 -0.02
CA VAL A 235 11.65 13.34 -1.18
C VAL A 235 10.59 14.33 -0.71
N ARG A 236 10.74 15.60 -1.10
CA ARG A 236 9.82 16.66 -0.68
C ARG A 236 8.50 16.60 -1.46
N PRO A 237 7.39 17.12 -0.91
CA PRO A 237 6.10 17.14 -1.59
C PRO A 237 6.13 17.84 -2.96
N LEU A 238 6.87 18.94 -3.10
CA LEU A 238 6.98 19.64 -4.39
C LEU A 238 7.67 18.78 -5.45
N GLU A 239 8.80 18.16 -5.08
CA GLU A 239 9.54 17.24 -5.96
C GLU A 239 8.69 16.03 -6.37
N SER A 240 7.90 15.50 -5.42
CA SER A 240 6.94 14.43 -5.69
C SER A 240 5.89 14.84 -6.74
N VAL A 241 5.42 16.08 -6.73
CA VAL A 241 4.46 16.61 -7.70
C VAL A 241 5.13 16.86 -9.06
N GLU A 242 6.34 17.39 -9.07
CA GLU A 242 7.13 17.61 -10.29
C GLU A 242 7.38 16.30 -11.04
N TRP A 243 7.82 15.26 -10.33
CA TRP A 243 8.03 13.94 -10.94
C TRP A 243 6.74 13.23 -11.33
N LEU A 244 5.63 13.43 -10.61
CA LEU A 244 4.32 12.98 -11.07
C LEU A 244 3.95 13.61 -12.41
N ARG A 245 4.19 14.91 -12.60
CA ARG A 245 3.95 15.58 -13.89
C ARG A 245 4.83 14.99 -14.99
N ARG A 246 6.11 14.76 -14.71
CA ARG A 246 7.01 14.12 -15.69
C ARG A 246 6.59 12.70 -16.08
N LEU A 247 6.11 11.90 -15.13
CA LEU A 247 5.53 10.58 -15.44
C LEU A 247 4.38 10.68 -16.45
N ASN A 248 3.54 11.71 -16.32
CA ASN A 248 2.45 11.95 -17.26
C ASN A 248 2.94 12.54 -18.59
N ASP A 249 3.74 13.61 -18.53
CA ASP A 249 4.08 14.42 -19.70
C ASP A 249 5.11 13.73 -20.61
N ASP A 250 6.08 13.02 -20.01
CA ASP A 250 7.18 12.37 -20.73
C ASP A 250 6.90 10.89 -21.04
N ALA A 251 6.02 10.23 -20.27
CA ALA A 251 5.75 8.78 -20.39
C ALA A 251 4.26 8.40 -20.51
N GLY A 252 3.34 9.36 -20.48
CA GLY A 252 1.89 9.11 -20.61
C GLY A 252 1.30 8.31 -19.45
N LEU A 253 1.99 8.26 -18.30
CA LEU A 253 1.59 7.44 -17.16
C LEU A 253 0.73 8.24 -16.17
N LEU A 254 -0.54 7.88 -16.08
CA LEU A 254 -1.41 8.35 -14.99
C LEU A 254 -1.07 7.61 -13.69
N ALA A 255 -0.53 8.34 -12.71
CA ALA A 255 -0.10 7.78 -11.43
C ALA A 255 -0.51 8.64 -10.23
N GLY A 256 -0.25 8.16 -9.01
CA GLY A 256 -0.49 8.92 -7.77
C GLY A 256 0.71 9.76 -7.36
N ILE A 257 0.51 10.72 -6.46
CA ILE A 257 1.57 11.60 -5.95
C ILE A 257 2.73 10.77 -5.36
N SER A 258 2.43 9.72 -4.58
CA SER A 258 3.47 8.80 -4.06
C SER A 258 4.28 8.05 -5.13
N SER A 259 3.73 7.86 -6.33
CA SER A 259 4.49 7.32 -7.47
C SER A 259 5.49 8.34 -8.01
N GLY A 260 5.13 9.63 -8.02
CA GLY A 260 6.06 10.72 -8.31
C GLY A 260 7.21 10.76 -7.30
N ALA A 261 6.93 10.60 -6.01
CA ALA A 261 7.99 10.50 -4.99
C ALA A 261 8.90 9.29 -5.22
N ALA A 262 8.32 8.11 -5.50
CA ALA A 262 9.11 6.91 -5.78
C ALA A 262 10.01 7.09 -7.01
N MET A 263 9.51 7.75 -8.07
CA MET A 263 10.29 8.05 -9.28
C MET A 263 11.38 9.09 -9.02
N ALA A 264 11.13 10.09 -8.18
CA ALA A 264 12.15 11.06 -7.78
C ALA A 264 13.33 10.42 -7.03
N GLY A 265 13.05 9.39 -6.23
CA GLY A 265 14.07 8.64 -5.51
C GLY A 265 14.75 7.53 -6.30
N ALA A 266 14.30 7.24 -7.53
CA ALA A 266 14.83 6.18 -8.40
C ALA A 266 15.94 6.70 -9.33
#